data_AF-A0AA40FVT7-F1
#
_entry.id   AF-A0AA40FVT7-F1
#
_cell.length_a   1.000
_cell.length_b   1.000
_cell.length_c   1.000
_cell.angle_alpha   90.00
_cell.angle_beta   90.00
_cell.angle_gamma   90.00
#
_symmetry.space_group_name_H-M   'P 1'
#
loop_
_entity.id
_entity.type
_entity.pdbx_description
1 polymer ?
#
loop_
_entity_poly.entity_id
_entity_poly.type
_entity_poly.pdbx_seq_one_letter_code
_entity_poly.pdbx_strand_id
1 'polypeptide(L)'
;MHGGDYAWILPSDTIDPLRTEDEKWHSGSEECTPSQLSQAQNGLIIVRSLGSALGNEMSSSGLTSNQFAKELARRGVTDNSFARETYDAVWAMALALENTESLLNKENISIGHYTHARKDIALRLLEQLKLLRFVGVSVSGIARSRRNEDVPCFSSV
;
A
#
# COMPACT_ATOMS: atom_id res chain seq x y z
N MET A 1 31.05 -6.00 12.19
CA MET A 1 30.41 -5.13 13.21
C MET A 1 29.10 -5.76 13.62
N HIS A 2 29.10 -6.63 14.63
CA HIS A 2 27.92 -7.32 15.17
C HIS A 2 28.18 -7.65 16.65
N GLY A 3 27.16 -8.04 17.41
CA GLY A 3 27.27 -8.28 18.86
C GLY A 3 26.60 -7.18 19.70
N GLY A 4 26.77 -7.23 21.03
CA GLY A 4 26.02 -6.39 21.97
C GLY A 4 26.20 -4.87 21.81
N ASP A 5 27.26 -4.44 21.12
CA ASP A 5 27.57 -3.02 20.88
C ASP A 5 26.97 -2.49 19.56
N TYR A 6 26.31 -3.34 18.76
CA TYR A 6 25.82 -2.98 17.43
C TYR A 6 24.35 -3.39 17.23
N ALA A 7 23.56 -2.48 16.66
CA ALA A 7 22.21 -2.76 16.19
C ALA A 7 22.11 -2.47 14.70
N TRP A 8 21.43 -3.36 13.97
CA TRP A 8 21.20 -3.22 12.53
C TRP A 8 19.71 -3.07 12.27
N ILE A 9 19.35 -2.06 11.49
CA ILE A 9 17.99 -1.81 11.03
C ILE A 9 18.03 -1.85 9.50
N LEU A 10 17.35 -2.82 8.91
CA LEU A 10 17.32 -2.99 7.46
C LEU A 10 15.87 -2.89 6.94
N PRO A 11 15.65 -2.27 5.77
CA PRO A 11 14.34 -2.24 5.14
C PRO A 11 13.98 -3.61 4.58
N SER A 12 12.69 -3.96 4.61
CA SER A 12 12.23 -5.31 4.25
C SER A 12 12.46 -5.70 2.79
N ASP A 13 12.71 -4.77 1.89
CA ASP A 13 13.06 -5.02 0.48
C ASP A 13 14.50 -5.55 0.32
N THR A 14 15.36 -5.41 1.32
CA THR A 14 16.64 -6.14 1.41
C THR A 14 16.44 -7.65 1.59
N ILE A 15 15.21 -8.07 1.85
CA ILE A 15 14.79 -9.43 2.16
C ILE A 15 13.60 -9.76 1.25
N ASP A 16 13.88 -10.32 0.08
CA ASP A 16 12.82 -10.72 -0.87
C ASP A 16 11.91 -11.80 -0.23
N PRO A 17 10.60 -11.53 -0.04
CA PRO A 17 9.67 -12.53 0.48
C PRO A 17 9.31 -13.64 -0.52
N LEU A 18 9.70 -13.54 -1.80
CA LEU A 18 9.47 -14.58 -2.81
C LEU A 18 10.53 -15.69 -2.82
N ARG A 19 11.63 -15.54 -2.07
CA ARG A 19 12.68 -16.57 -1.96
C ARG A 19 12.53 -17.30 -0.62
N THR A 20 12.49 -18.63 -0.67
CA THR A 20 12.55 -19.50 0.51
C THR A 20 13.78 -19.17 1.35
N GLU A 21 13.68 -19.31 2.68
CA GLU A 21 14.76 -18.93 3.61
C GLU A 21 16.10 -19.58 3.28
N ASP A 22 16.08 -20.78 2.67
CA ASP A 22 17.25 -21.54 2.24
C ASP A 22 17.95 -20.96 0.99
N GLU A 23 17.26 -20.18 0.15
CA GLU A 23 17.83 -19.57 -1.06
C GLU A 23 18.26 -18.10 -0.87
N LYS A 24 18.02 -17.55 0.33
CA LYS A 24 18.09 -16.12 0.65
C LYS A 24 19.48 -15.61 1.03
N TRP A 25 20.30 -16.49 1.61
CA TRP A 25 21.62 -16.15 2.15
C TRP A 25 22.74 -17.09 1.71
N HIS A 26 22.41 -18.12 0.92
CA HIS A 26 23.34 -19.17 0.49
C HIS A 26 23.84 -19.02 -0.95
N SER A 27 23.52 -17.90 -1.61
CA SER A 27 24.13 -17.54 -2.89
C SER A 27 25.56 -17.02 -2.67
N GLY A 28 26.49 -17.97 -2.47
CA GLY A 28 27.85 -17.92 -2.98
C GLY A 28 28.76 -16.79 -2.49
N SER A 29 29.01 -16.69 -1.18
CA SER A 29 30.30 -16.15 -0.74
C SER A 29 31.16 -17.31 -0.26
N GLU A 30 32.30 -17.55 -0.91
CA GLU A 30 33.32 -18.49 -0.42
C GLU A 30 33.97 -18.03 0.91
N GLU A 31 33.67 -16.80 1.36
CA GLU A 31 34.34 -16.13 2.47
C GLU A 31 33.66 -16.29 3.84
N CYS A 32 32.37 -16.62 3.89
CA CYS A 32 31.62 -16.75 5.15
C CYS A 32 30.83 -18.06 5.19
N THR A 33 31.02 -18.83 6.26
CA THR A 33 30.21 -20.03 6.50
C THR A 33 28.78 -19.66 6.91
N PRO A 34 27.77 -20.51 6.63
CA PRO A 34 26.40 -20.29 7.06
C PRO A 34 26.25 -19.98 8.57
N SER A 35 27.06 -20.61 9.42
CA SER A 35 27.04 -20.39 10.86
C SER A 35 27.57 -19.01 11.27
N GLN A 36 28.63 -18.52 10.62
CA GLN A 36 29.15 -17.16 10.84
C GLN A 36 28.12 -16.10 10.42
N LEU A 37 27.44 -16.33 9.30
CA LEU A 37 26.40 -15.41 8.83
C LEU A 37 25.17 -15.41 9.76
N SER A 38 24.77 -16.58 10.26
CA SER A 38 23.68 -16.69 11.23
C SER A 38 23.98 -15.93 12.53
N GLN A 39 25.21 -15.99 13.03
CA GLN A 39 25.63 -15.23 14.21
C GLN A 39 25.58 -13.70 13.97
N ALA A 40 25.93 -13.25 12.77
CA ALA A 40 25.87 -11.84 12.41
C ALA A 40 24.45 -11.29 12.25
N GLN A 41 23.47 -12.16 11.93
CA GLN A 41 22.05 -11.78 11.84
C GLN A 41 21.35 -11.68 13.21
N ASN A 42 22.00 -12.15 14.29
CA ASN A 42 21.42 -12.10 15.62
C ASN A 42 21.23 -10.65 16.08
N GLY A 43 19.99 -10.27 16.43
CA GLY A 43 19.64 -8.89 16.81
C GLY A 43 19.30 -7.95 15.65
N LEU A 44 19.13 -8.46 14.42
CA LEU A 44 18.68 -7.68 13.27
C LEU A 44 17.20 -7.26 13.42
N ILE A 45 16.92 -5.97 13.18
CA ILE A 45 15.56 -5.43 13.11
C ILE A 45 15.19 -5.20 11.65
N ILE A 46 14.12 -5.83 11.20
CA ILE A 46 13.60 -5.65 9.83
C ILE A 46 12.37 -4.76 9.88
N VAL A 47 12.39 -3.68 9.10
CA VAL A 47 11.27 -2.72 9.03
C VAL A 47 10.47 -3.00 7.76
N ARG A 48 9.18 -3.32 7.92
CA ARG A 48 8.22 -3.57 6.84
C ARG A 48 6.98 -2.70 7.02
N SER A 49 6.46 -2.13 5.93
CA SER A 49 5.10 -1.58 5.90
C SER A 49 4.09 -2.73 5.93
N LEU A 50 3.15 -2.69 6.86
CA LEU A 50 2.15 -3.73 6.98
C LEU A 50 1.16 -3.63 5.79
N GLY A 51 0.90 -4.77 5.13
CA GLY A 51 0.07 -4.82 3.91
C GLY A 51 -1.43 -5.01 4.13
N SER A 52 -1.87 -5.37 5.34
CA SER A 52 -3.29 -5.64 5.66
C SER A 52 -3.73 -4.95 6.94
N ALA A 53 -4.89 -4.28 6.92
CA ALA A 53 -5.41 -3.58 8.09
C ALA A 53 -5.49 -4.55 9.29
N LEU A 54 -4.94 -4.14 10.43
CA LEU A 54 -4.90 -4.94 11.64
C LEU A 54 -6.32 -5.08 12.22
N GLY A 55 -6.75 -6.32 12.42
CA GLY A 55 -8.03 -6.63 13.04
C GLY A 55 -9.15 -6.98 12.06
N ASN A 56 -10.36 -7.14 12.61
CA ASN A 56 -11.58 -7.45 11.87
C ASN A 56 -12.41 -6.19 11.60
N GLU A 57 -11.76 -5.04 11.43
CA GLU A 57 -12.44 -3.81 11.04
C GLU A 57 -13.07 -3.98 9.66
N MET A 58 -14.30 -3.52 9.52
CA MET A 58 -15.03 -3.54 8.26
C MET A 58 -14.62 -2.31 7.43
N SER A 59 -14.14 -2.53 6.22
CA SER A 59 -13.81 -1.45 5.30
C SER A 59 -15.07 -0.73 4.79
N SER A 60 -14.88 0.43 4.15
CA SER A 60 -15.92 1.14 3.41
C SER A 60 -16.50 0.31 2.25
N SER A 61 -15.80 -0.74 1.80
CA SER A 61 -16.33 -1.68 0.81
C SER A 61 -17.21 -2.79 1.40
N GLY A 62 -17.38 -2.82 2.73
CA GLY A 62 -18.11 -3.87 3.44
C GLY A 62 -17.33 -5.16 3.64
N LEU A 63 -16.02 -5.17 3.35
CA LEU A 63 -15.15 -6.33 3.53
C LEU A 63 -14.15 -6.10 4.65
N THR A 64 -13.96 -7.12 5.48
CA THR A 64 -12.78 -7.20 6.36
C THR A 64 -11.55 -7.64 5.58
N SER A 65 -10.34 -7.38 6.11
CA SER A 65 -9.07 -7.85 5.55
C SER A 65 -9.05 -9.35 5.23
N ASN A 66 -9.70 -10.17 6.06
CA ASN A 66 -9.77 -11.62 5.90
C ASN A 66 -10.78 -12.01 4.80
N GLN A 67 -11.95 -11.37 4.76
CA GLN A 67 -12.94 -11.59 3.70
C GLN A 67 -12.38 -11.21 2.32
N PHE A 68 -11.60 -10.13 2.24
CA PHE A 68 -10.91 -9.76 1.01
C PHE A 68 -9.90 -10.83 0.56
N ALA A 69 -9.07 -11.34 1.47
CA ALA A 69 -8.12 -12.42 1.18
C ALA A 69 -8.82 -13.69 0.66
N LYS A 70 -9.93 -14.07 1.30
CA LYS A 70 -10.76 -15.20 0.88
C LYS A 70 -11.34 -15.00 -0.52
N GLU A 71 -11.77 -13.79 -0.85
CA GLU A 71 -12.32 -13.48 -2.16
C GLU A 71 -11.23 -13.50 -3.26
N LEU A 72 -10.02 -13.03 -2.97
CA LEU A 72 -8.88 -13.17 -3.88
C LEU A 72 -8.52 -14.64 -4.12
N ALA A 73 -8.44 -15.44 -3.05
CA ALA A 73 -8.15 -16.86 -3.15
C ALA A 73 -9.20 -17.61 -3.98
N ARG A 74 -10.49 -17.27 -3.81
CA ARG A 74 -11.60 -17.83 -4.61
C ARG A 74 -11.45 -17.52 -6.11
N ARG A 75 -10.82 -16.40 -6.46
CA ARG A 75 -10.54 -15.97 -7.84
C ARG A 75 -9.21 -16.50 -8.38
N GLY A 76 -8.47 -17.30 -7.61
CA GLY A 76 -7.16 -17.79 -7.98
C GLY A 76 -6.07 -16.71 -7.99
N VAL A 77 -6.27 -15.62 -7.24
CA VAL A 77 -5.30 -14.52 -7.12
C VAL A 77 -4.63 -14.60 -5.76
N THR A 78 -3.29 -14.52 -5.75
CA THR A 78 -2.51 -14.47 -4.51
C THR A 78 -2.76 -13.16 -3.78
N ASP A 79 -3.08 -13.23 -2.49
CA ASP A 79 -3.17 -12.04 -1.63
C ASP A 79 -1.78 -11.44 -1.43
N ASN A 80 -1.63 -10.18 -1.85
CA ASN A 80 -0.42 -9.39 -1.65
C ASN A 80 -0.79 -7.93 -1.37
N SER A 81 0.17 -7.12 -0.88
CA SER A 81 -0.06 -5.71 -0.55
C SER A 81 -0.56 -4.91 -1.75
N PHE A 82 0.00 -5.15 -2.94
CA PHE A 82 -0.36 -4.43 -4.16
C PHE A 82 -1.83 -4.65 -4.56
N ALA A 83 -2.36 -5.87 -4.39
CA ALA A 83 -3.75 -6.17 -4.67
C ALA A 83 -4.70 -5.39 -3.74
N ARG A 84 -4.33 -5.28 -2.46
CA ARG A 84 -5.08 -4.51 -1.45
C ARG A 84 -5.02 -3.01 -1.73
N GLU A 85 -3.82 -2.48 -2.01
CA GLU A 85 -3.61 -1.08 -2.35
C GLU A 85 -4.34 -0.66 -3.63
N THR A 86 -4.30 -1.50 -4.67
CA THR A 86 -5.03 -1.26 -5.93
C THR A 86 -6.53 -1.26 -5.71
N TYR A 87 -7.03 -2.18 -4.87
CA TYR A 87 -8.44 -2.22 -4.51
C TYR A 87 -8.87 -0.93 -3.78
N ASP A 88 -8.08 -0.48 -2.82
CA ASP A 88 -8.33 0.76 -2.09
C ASP A 88 -8.21 2.01 -2.98
N ALA A 89 -7.29 2.02 -3.96
CA ALA A 89 -7.16 3.11 -4.92
C ALA A 89 -8.42 3.27 -5.78
N VAL A 90 -9.01 2.16 -6.23
CA VAL A 90 -10.28 2.19 -6.98
C VAL A 90 -11.42 2.70 -6.11
N TRP A 91 -11.49 2.26 -4.85
CA TRP A 91 -12.47 2.79 -3.90
C TRP A 91 -12.28 4.28 -3.62
N ALA A 92 -11.02 4.73 -3.48
CA ALA A 92 -10.71 6.14 -3.31
C ALA A 92 -11.19 6.99 -4.48
N MET A 93 -10.98 6.51 -5.72
CA MET A 93 -11.50 7.16 -6.92
C MET A 93 -13.03 7.22 -6.92
N ALA A 94 -13.70 6.10 -6.62
CA ALA A 94 -15.16 6.04 -6.60
C ALA A 94 -15.76 7.04 -5.59
N LEU A 95 -15.25 7.07 -4.36
CA LEU A 95 -15.71 7.97 -3.30
C LEU A 95 -15.41 9.43 -3.63
N ALA A 96 -14.25 9.73 -4.22
CA ALA A 96 -13.92 11.10 -4.61
C ALA A 96 -14.79 11.58 -5.78
N LEU A 97 -15.11 10.72 -6.74
CA LEU A 97 -16.05 11.01 -7.83
C LEU A 97 -17.45 11.29 -7.29
N GLU A 98 -17.95 10.47 -6.36
CA GLU A 98 -19.25 10.68 -5.69
C GLU A 98 -19.32 12.05 -4.99
N ASN A 99 -18.30 12.36 -4.19
CA ASN A 99 -18.22 13.66 -3.50
C ASN A 99 -18.14 14.82 -4.50
N THR A 100 -17.39 14.66 -5.59
CA THR A 100 -17.26 15.67 -6.64
C THR A 100 -18.58 15.91 -7.35
N GLU A 101 -19.30 14.85 -7.70
CA GLU A 101 -20.61 14.93 -8.35
C GLU A 101 -21.62 15.65 -7.45
N SER A 102 -21.64 15.34 -6.15
CA SER A 102 -22.49 16.04 -5.17
C SER A 102 -22.22 17.55 -5.13
N LEU A 103 -20.96 17.98 -5.30
CA LEU A 103 -20.60 19.40 -5.36
C LEU A 103 -20.98 20.04 -6.70
N LEU A 104 -20.71 19.36 -7.82
CA LEU A 104 -21.05 19.85 -9.15
C LEU A 104 -22.56 20.01 -9.32
N ASN A 105 -23.35 19.09 -8.78
CA ASN A 105 -24.80 19.14 -8.87
C ASN A 105 -25.41 20.38 -8.20
N LYS A 106 -24.78 20.94 -7.17
CA LYS A 106 -25.19 22.22 -6.55
C LYS A 106 -25.05 23.41 -7.51
N GLU A 107 -24.22 23.27 -8.53
CA GLU A 107 -23.98 24.25 -9.58
C GLU A 107 -24.66 23.87 -10.90
N ASN A 108 -25.54 22.86 -10.89
CA ASN A 108 -26.17 22.28 -12.09
C ASN A 108 -25.15 21.78 -13.13
N ILE A 109 -23.97 21.35 -12.67
CA ILE A 109 -22.96 20.68 -13.49
C ILE A 109 -22.97 19.20 -13.11
N SER A 110 -22.76 18.31 -14.08
CA SER A 110 -22.46 16.89 -13.83
C SER A 110 -21.04 16.59 -14.28
N ILE A 111 -20.43 15.61 -13.65
CA ILE A 111 -19.14 15.02 -14.04
C ILE A 111 -19.18 14.46 -15.46
N GLY A 112 -20.36 14.10 -15.97
CA GLY A 112 -20.56 13.69 -17.37
C GLY A 112 -20.20 14.78 -18.39
N HIS A 113 -20.14 16.05 -17.99
CA HIS A 113 -19.69 17.16 -18.85
C HIS A 113 -18.16 17.32 -18.89
N TYR A 114 -17.41 16.40 -18.28
CA TYR A 114 -15.95 16.43 -18.30
C TYR A 114 -15.41 16.32 -19.73
N THR A 115 -14.45 17.19 -20.03
CA THR A 115 -13.57 17.11 -21.20
C THR A 115 -12.16 17.49 -20.76
N HIS A 116 -11.13 17.13 -21.52
CA HIS A 116 -9.75 17.53 -21.19
C HIS A 116 -9.53 19.07 -21.16
N ALA A 117 -10.47 19.86 -21.72
CA ALA A 117 -10.45 21.32 -21.59
C ALA A 117 -11.05 21.82 -20.26
N ARG A 118 -11.95 21.05 -19.62
CA ARG A 118 -12.62 21.37 -18.35
C ARG A 118 -11.76 21.02 -17.14
N LYS A 119 -10.66 21.75 -16.98
CA LYS A 119 -9.74 21.59 -15.85
C LYS A 119 -10.39 21.88 -14.50
N ASP A 120 -11.45 22.68 -14.46
CA ASP A 120 -12.23 22.98 -13.26
C ASP A 120 -12.83 21.72 -12.62
N ILE A 121 -13.37 20.81 -13.43
CA ILE A 121 -13.92 19.52 -12.93
C ILE A 121 -12.79 18.65 -12.39
N ALA A 122 -11.66 18.57 -13.10
CA ALA A 122 -10.50 17.80 -12.65
C ALA A 122 -9.90 18.34 -11.34
N LEU A 123 -9.82 19.66 -11.19
CA LEU A 123 -9.33 20.31 -9.98
C LEU A 123 -10.25 20.08 -8.78
N ARG A 124 -11.57 20.05 -8.99
CA ARG A 124 -12.54 19.69 -7.94
C ARG A 124 -12.35 18.25 -7.48
N LEU A 125 -12.19 17.32 -8.42
CA LEU A 125 -11.90 15.92 -8.11
C LEU A 125 -10.58 15.77 -7.32
N LEU A 126 -9.53 16.47 -7.74
CA LEU A 126 -8.25 16.49 -7.03
C LEU A 126 -8.41 17.01 -5.59
N GLU A 127 -9.21 18.05 -5.38
CA GLU A 127 -9.47 18.57 -4.04
C GLU A 127 -10.27 17.58 -3.19
N GLN A 128 -11.25 16.87 -3.78
CA GLN A 128 -11.96 15.80 -3.06
C GLN A 128 -11.04 14.64 -2.70
N LEU A 129 -10.12 14.23 -3.59
CA LEU A 129 -9.11 13.22 -3.29
C LEU A 129 -8.20 13.64 -2.13
N LYS A 130 -7.80 14.91 -2.06
CA LYS A 130 -6.96 15.44 -0.96
C LYS A 130 -7.67 15.43 0.39
N LEU A 131 -8.99 15.63 0.38
CA LEU A 131 -9.81 15.66 1.59
C LEU A 131 -10.35 14.28 1.98
N LEU A 132 -10.24 13.29 1.10
CA LEU A 132 -10.84 11.98 1.28
C LEU A 132 -10.28 11.26 2.51
N ARG A 133 -11.18 10.67 3.30
CA ARG A 133 -10.84 9.80 4.44
C ARG A 133 -11.83 8.64 4.44
N PHE A 134 -11.32 7.43 4.26
CA PHE A 134 -12.12 6.21 4.25
C PHE A 134 -11.28 5.04 4.75
N VAL A 135 -11.93 4.00 5.26
CA VAL A 135 -11.29 2.78 5.75
C VAL A 135 -11.18 1.77 4.61
N GLY A 136 -9.96 1.44 4.21
CA GLY A 136 -9.65 0.47 3.17
C GLY A 136 -9.40 -0.94 3.71
N VAL A 137 -9.13 -1.89 2.81
CA VAL A 137 -8.69 -3.26 3.16
C VAL A 137 -7.17 -3.37 3.33
N SER A 138 -6.42 -2.37 2.88
CA SER A 138 -4.99 -2.17 3.19
C SER A 138 -4.84 -1.38 4.50
N VAL A 139 -3.67 -1.48 5.14
CA VAL A 139 -3.33 -0.68 6.35
C VAL A 139 -3.35 0.81 6.06
N SER A 140 -3.20 1.20 4.80
CA SER A 140 -3.30 2.58 4.33
C SER A 140 -4.73 3.13 4.32
N GLY A 141 -5.69 2.42 4.93
CA GLY A 141 -7.07 2.85 5.19
C GLY A 141 -7.25 4.08 6.08
N ILE A 142 -6.21 4.88 6.28
CA ILE A 142 -6.37 6.33 6.39
C ILE A 142 -5.55 6.90 5.23
N ALA A 143 -6.16 7.01 4.04
CA ALA A 143 -5.59 7.73 2.92
C ALA A 143 -5.54 9.23 3.26
N ARG A 144 -4.70 9.61 4.22
CA ARG A 144 -4.46 10.99 4.59
C ARG A 144 -3.51 11.53 3.52
N SER A 145 -4.05 12.23 2.53
CA SER A 145 -3.25 13.11 1.69
C SER A 145 -2.59 14.14 2.62
N ARG A 146 -1.35 13.88 3.05
CA ARG A 146 -0.60 14.86 3.84
C ARG A 146 -0.33 16.04 2.92
N ARG A 147 -0.60 17.25 3.42
CA ARG A 147 -0.11 18.48 2.79
C ARG A 147 1.41 18.39 2.70
N ASN A 148 1.94 18.57 1.49
CA ASN A 148 3.33 18.44 1.02
C ASN A 148 3.66 17.08 0.36
N GLU A 149 3.59 17.09 -0.97
CA GLU A 149 4.50 16.50 -1.97
C GLU A 149 5.08 15.08 -1.83
N ASP A 150 4.63 14.22 -0.92
CA ASP A 150 5.10 12.82 -0.84
C ASP A 150 3.94 11.81 -0.98
N VAL A 151 3.23 11.87 -2.11
CA VAL A 151 2.69 10.64 -2.70
C VAL A 151 3.77 10.22 -3.69
N PRO A 152 4.60 9.19 -3.41
CA PRO A 152 5.54 8.72 -4.42
C PRO A 152 4.72 8.19 -5.58
N CYS A 153 4.65 8.98 -6.65
CA CYS A 153 4.24 8.52 -7.96
C CYS A 153 5.03 7.24 -8.24
N PHE A 154 4.32 6.17 -8.62
CA PHE A 154 4.92 5.01 -9.25
C PHE A 154 5.73 5.48 -10.46
N SER A 155 7.05 5.60 -10.32
CA SER A 155 7.97 5.62 -11.44
C SER A 155 8.51 4.22 -11.61
N SER A 156 7.88 3.45 -12.49
CA SER A 156 8.52 2.29 -13.10
C SER A 156 9.39 2.80 -14.24
N VAL A 157 10.71 2.58 -14.13
CA VAL A 157 11.60 2.48 -15.30
C VAL A 157 11.62 1.02 -15.71
#